data_AF-A0AAE4QEM7-F1
#
_entry.id   AF-A0AAE4QEM7-F1
#
_cell.length_a   1.000
_cell.length_b   1.000
_cell.length_c   1.000
_cell.angle_alpha   90.00
_cell.angle_beta   90.00
_cell.angle_gamma   90.00
#
_symmetry.space_group_name_H-M   'P 1'
#
loop_
_entity.id
_entity.type
_entity.pdbx_description
1 polymer ?
#
loop_
_entity_poly.entity_id
_entity_poly.type
_entity_poly.pdbx_seq_one_letter_code
_entity_poly.pdbx_strand_id
1 'polypeptide(L)'
;MNKQKFYTNLSKEVSYALRHAQWKYELELDENGWVSVEQLLQALHQSIEWRDVKIEDLKIMIEKSEKKKHELKENKIRALYGHSIPMKIVKEEGVKFYLGNEKVWLADEIPSEFIAINKN
;
A
#
# COMPACT_ATOMS: atom_id res chain seq x y z
N MET A 1 -6.49 9.13 24.69
CA MET A 1 -5.34 8.51 24.00
C MET A 1 -4.46 9.60 23.41
N ASN A 2 -3.12 9.53 23.49
CA ASN A 2 -2.25 10.48 22.79
C ASN A 2 -2.49 10.37 21.27
N LYS A 3 -2.74 11.48 20.57
CA LYS A 3 -3.02 11.50 19.13
C LYS A 3 -1.93 10.81 18.30
N GLN A 4 -0.66 10.91 18.70
CA GLN A 4 0.44 10.22 18.00
C GLN A 4 0.31 8.70 18.13
N LYS A 5 -0.02 8.21 19.34
CA LYS A 5 -0.22 6.79 19.62
C LYS A 5 -1.45 6.25 18.87
N PHE A 6 -2.52 7.06 18.78
CA PHE A 6 -3.72 6.73 17.99
C PHE A 6 -3.37 6.44 16.52
N TYR A 7 -2.75 7.39 15.80
CA TYR A 7 -2.43 7.19 14.39
C TYR A 7 -1.38 6.09 14.14
N THR A 8 -0.49 5.86 15.10
CA THR A 8 0.45 4.74 15.03
C THR A 8 -0.27 3.40 15.09
N ASN A 9 -1.24 3.25 15.99
CA ASN A 9 -2.01 2.03 16.12
C ASN A 9 -2.99 1.85 14.95
N LEU A 10 -3.67 2.91 14.52
CA LEU A 10 -4.52 2.89 13.33
C LEU A 10 -3.72 2.45 12.09
N SER A 11 -2.49 2.96 11.93
CA SER A 11 -1.61 2.53 10.84
C SER A 11 -1.25 1.05 10.91
N LYS A 12 -1.14 0.45 12.11
CA LYS A 12 -0.88 -0.98 12.24
C LYS A 12 -2.11 -1.79 11.86
N GLU A 13 -3.29 -1.36 12.31
CA GLU A 13 -4.55 -2.02 12.00
C GLU A 13 -4.84 -2.00 10.49
N VAL A 14 -4.76 -0.81 9.88
CA VAL A 14 -4.98 -0.66 8.43
C VAL A 14 -3.95 -1.47 7.63
N SER A 15 -2.68 -1.47 8.05
CA SER A 15 -1.68 -2.33 7.42
C SER A 15 -2.02 -3.81 7.56
N TYR A 16 -2.50 -4.26 8.72
CA TYR A 16 -2.87 -5.65 8.93
C TYR A 16 -4.05 -6.08 8.05
N ALA A 17 -5.11 -5.27 8.00
CA ALA A 17 -6.27 -5.50 7.16
C ALA A 17 -5.91 -5.57 5.67
N LEU A 18 -5.11 -4.61 5.18
CA LEU A 18 -4.76 -4.52 3.76
C LEU A 18 -3.69 -5.53 3.32
N ARG A 19 -2.84 -6.03 4.23
CA ARG A 19 -1.66 -6.86 3.86
C ARG A 19 -1.77 -8.33 4.21
N HIS A 20 -2.57 -8.68 5.23
CA HIS A 20 -2.51 -9.99 5.85
C HIS A 20 -3.88 -10.63 6.09
N ALA A 21 -4.95 -9.84 6.17
CA ALA A 21 -6.22 -10.32 6.74
C ALA A 21 -7.46 -9.82 5.98
N GLN A 22 -7.37 -9.54 4.69
CA GLN A 22 -8.48 -9.00 3.87
C GLN A 22 -9.76 -9.81 4.05
N TRP A 23 -9.67 -11.15 4.06
CA TRP A 23 -10.82 -12.03 4.28
C TRP A 23 -11.48 -11.85 5.65
N LYS A 24 -10.71 -11.52 6.69
CA LYS A 24 -11.22 -11.28 8.05
C LYS A 24 -11.99 -9.97 8.14
N TYR A 25 -11.57 -8.98 7.34
CA TYR A 25 -12.21 -7.67 7.25
C TYR A 25 -13.20 -7.59 6.07
N GLU A 26 -13.46 -8.72 5.39
CA GLU A 26 -14.33 -8.81 4.21
C GLU A 26 -13.97 -7.77 3.13
N LEU A 27 -12.67 -7.50 2.97
CA LEU A 27 -12.16 -6.54 2.01
C LEU A 27 -11.88 -7.21 0.67
N GLU A 28 -12.44 -6.63 -0.39
CA GLU A 28 -12.17 -7.01 -1.76
C GLU A 28 -11.16 -6.04 -2.36
N LEU A 29 -9.90 -6.50 -2.46
CA LEU A 29 -8.84 -5.73 -3.09
C LEU A 29 -8.87 -6.02 -4.60
N ASP A 30 -8.73 -4.97 -5.40
CA ASP A 30 -8.49 -5.14 -6.83
C ASP A 30 -7.07 -5.65 -7.12
N GLU A 31 -6.78 -5.91 -8.39
CA GLU A 31 -5.49 -6.41 -8.85
C GLU A 31 -4.29 -5.52 -8.46
N ASN A 32 -4.52 -4.24 -8.20
CA ASN A 32 -3.51 -3.26 -7.79
C ASN A 32 -3.49 -3.03 -6.27
N GLY A 33 -4.24 -3.83 -5.51
CA GLY A 33 -4.34 -3.80 -4.06
C GLY A 33 -5.25 -2.71 -3.50
N TRP A 34 -6.06 -2.05 -4.34
CA TRP A 34 -6.98 -1.02 -3.85
C TRP A 34 -8.27 -1.62 -3.31
N VAL A 35 -8.75 -1.01 -2.23
CA VAL A 35 -10.09 -1.22 -1.69
C VAL A 35 -10.80 0.12 -1.54
N SER A 36 -12.14 0.13 -1.58
CA SER A 36 -12.89 1.35 -1.27
C SER A 36 -12.67 1.78 0.19
N VAL A 37 -12.57 3.08 0.43
CA VAL A 37 -12.45 3.63 1.79
C VAL A 37 -13.70 3.27 2.61
N GLU A 38 -14.87 3.22 1.97
CA GLU A 38 -16.12 2.84 2.63
C GLU A 38 -16.07 1.42 3.19
N GLN A 39 -15.67 0.42 2.38
CA GLN A 39 -15.51 -0.96 2.87
C GLN A 39 -14.50 -1.05 4.01
N LEU A 40 -13.35 -0.36 3.89
CA LEU A 40 -12.37 -0.34 4.97
C LEU A 40 -12.95 0.24 6.27
N LEU A 41 -13.66 1.37 6.19
CA LEU A 41 -14.27 1.98 7.36
C LEU A 41 -15.35 1.09 7.97
N GLN A 42 -16.23 0.50 7.16
CA GLN A 42 -17.25 -0.45 7.63
C GLN A 42 -16.63 -1.63 8.38
N ALA A 43 -15.52 -2.16 7.88
CA ALA A 43 -14.79 -3.26 8.52
C ALA A 43 -14.10 -2.81 9.82
N LEU A 44 -13.46 -1.63 9.82
CA LEU A 44 -12.86 -1.06 11.03
C LEU A 44 -13.91 -0.81 12.11
N HIS A 45 -15.09 -0.33 11.72
CA HIS A 45 -16.17 0.02 12.65
C HIS A 45 -16.77 -1.17 13.41
N GLN A 46 -16.46 -2.41 12.98
CA GLN A 46 -16.78 -3.62 13.74
C GLN A 46 -15.99 -3.71 15.06
N SER A 47 -14.82 -3.06 15.14
CA SER A 47 -14.05 -2.94 16.37
C SER A 47 -14.45 -1.70 17.15
N ILE A 48 -14.68 -1.86 18.46
CA ILE A 48 -14.99 -0.74 19.35
C ILE A 48 -13.89 0.32 19.39
N GLU A 49 -12.62 -0.07 19.17
CA GLU A 49 -11.48 0.87 19.14
C GLU A 49 -11.52 1.79 17.92
N TRP A 50 -12.10 1.34 16.80
CA TRP A 50 -12.04 2.03 15.51
C TRP A 50 -13.40 2.54 15.02
N ARG A 51 -14.46 2.38 15.82
CA ARG A 51 -15.86 2.70 15.48
C ARG A 51 -16.10 4.12 14.97
N ASP A 52 -15.32 5.09 15.44
CA ASP A 52 -15.49 6.50 15.09
C ASP A 52 -14.46 7.01 14.07
N VAL A 53 -13.62 6.13 13.52
CA VAL A 53 -12.61 6.49 12.52
C VAL A 53 -13.29 7.02 11.26
N LYS A 54 -12.81 8.16 10.75
CA LYS A 54 -13.29 8.76 9.50
C LYS A 54 -12.20 8.79 8.44
N ILE A 55 -12.58 9.15 7.21
CA ILE A 55 -11.61 9.32 6.12
C ILE A 55 -10.56 10.39 6.45
N GLU A 56 -10.91 11.42 7.23
CA GLU A 56 -9.97 12.43 7.72
C GLU A 56 -8.87 11.82 8.60
N ASP A 57 -9.21 10.84 9.45
CA ASP A 57 -8.23 10.15 10.28
C ASP A 57 -7.29 9.29 9.46
N LEU A 58 -7.79 8.66 8.39
CA LEU A 58 -6.94 7.92 7.44
C LEU A 58 -5.96 8.87 6.72
N LYS A 59 -6.41 10.07 6.32
CA LYS A 59 -5.54 11.08 5.71
C LYS A 59 -4.45 11.53 6.67
N ILE A 60 -4.81 11.89 7.91
CA ILE A 60 -3.85 12.32 8.94
C ILE A 60 -2.87 11.18 9.28
N MET A 61 -3.35 9.94 9.36
CA MET A 61 -2.52 8.76 9.58
C MET A 61 -1.45 8.60 8.50
N ILE A 62 -1.82 8.79 7.23
CA ILE A 62 -0.90 8.71 6.09
C ILE A 62 0.13 9.84 6.15
N GLU A 63 -0.33 11.08 6.37
CA GLU A 63 0.52 12.28 6.42
C GLU A 63 1.54 12.21 7.55
N LYS A 64 1.15 11.72 8.73
CA LYS A 64 2.03 11.60 9.90
C LYS A 64 2.97 10.40 9.85
N SER A 65 2.84 9.53 8.85
CA SER A 65 3.69 8.35 8.75
C SER A 65 5.06 8.72 8.19
N GLU A 66 6.14 8.42 8.91
CA GLU A 66 7.51 8.60 8.42
C GLU A 66 7.79 7.82 7.12
N LYS A 67 7.11 6.68 6.96
CA LYS A 67 7.19 5.85 5.76
C LYS A 67 5.86 5.90 5.03
N LYS A 68 5.90 6.13 3.72
CA LYS A 68 4.71 6.08 2.86
C LYS A 68 4.22 4.63 2.73
N LYS A 69 3.48 4.15 3.73
CA LYS A 69 2.99 2.76 3.83
C LYS A 69 1.70 2.54 3.05
N HIS A 70 0.89 3.58 2.94
CA HIS A 70 -0.43 3.55 2.33
C HIS A 70 -0.57 4.72 1.37
N GLU A 71 -1.50 4.56 0.44
CA GLU A 71 -1.85 5.56 -0.54
C GLU A 71 -3.37 5.69 -0.59
N LEU A 72 -3.88 6.92 -0.74
CA LEU A 72 -5.30 7.22 -0.87
C LEU A 72 -5.51 7.99 -2.18
N LYS A 73 -6.41 7.50 -3.05
CA LYS A 73 -6.75 8.11 -4.34
C LYS A 73 -8.22 7.84 -4.67
N GLU A 74 -8.97 8.85 -5.10
CA GLU A 74 -10.34 8.69 -5.62
C GLU A 74 -11.26 7.83 -4.72
N ASN A 75 -11.19 8.06 -3.41
CA ASN A 75 -11.93 7.30 -2.39
C ASN A 75 -11.58 5.81 -2.27
N LYS A 76 -10.40 5.42 -2.76
CA LYS A 76 -9.79 4.12 -2.52
C LYS A 76 -8.51 4.26 -1.70
N ILE A 77 -8.13 3.19 -1.03
CA ILE A 77 -6.91 3.07 -0.25
C ILE A 77 -6.21 1.75 -0.55
N ARG A 78 -4.87 1.76 -0.58
CA ARG A 78 -4.05 0.54 -0.69
C ARG A 78 -2.83 0.61 0.21
N ALA A 79 -2.27 -0.55 0.54
CA ALA A 79 -0.91 -0.62 1.07
C ALA A 79 0.10 -0.65 -0.10
N LEU A 80 1.23 0.04 0.05
CA LEU A 80 2.24 0.11 -1.02
C LEU A 80 3.19 -1.09 -1.05
N TYR A 81 3.30 -1.82 0.06
CA TYR A 81 4.20 -2.97 0.21
C TYR A 81 3.81 -3.83 1.41
N GLY A 82 4.42 -5.02 1.52
CA GLY A 82 4.33 -5.87 2.71
C GLY A 82 3.15 -6.84 2.73
N HIS A 83 2.51 -7.11 1.59
CA HIS A 83 1.50 -8.16 1.46
C HIS A 83 2.17 -9.54 1.62
N SER A 84 1.62 -10.40 2.47
CA SER A 84 2.14 -11.75 2.72
C SER A 84 1.28 -12.85 2.09
N ILE A 85 0.47 -12.50 1.10
CA ILE A 85 -0.63 -13.32 0.58
C ILE A 85 -0.35 -13.57 -0.90
N PRO A 86 -0.71 -14.74 -1.46
CA PRO A 86 -0.36 -15.09 -2.84
C PRO A 86 -1.07 -14.26 -3.92
N MET A 87 -1.82 -13.22 -3.56
CA MET A 87 -2.46 -12.34 -4.53
C MET A 87 -1.37 -11.47 -5.15
N LYS A 88 -1.03 -11.76 -6.41
CA LYS A 88 -0.05 -11.00 -7.20
C LYS A 88 -0.61 -9.61 -7.45
N ILE A 89 -0.31 -8.69 -6.53
CA ILE A 89 -0.63 -7.28 -6.74
C ILE A 89 0.20 -6.81 -7.91
N VAL A 90 -0.48 -6.41 -8.98
CA VAL A 90 0.12 -5.75 -10.13
C VAL A 90 0.72 -4.46 -9.62
N LYS A 91 2.04 -4.41 -9.58
CA LYS A 91 2.77 -3.15 -9.38
C LYS A 91 2.90 -2.51 -10.75
N GLU A 92 2.90 -1.17 -10.81
CA GLU A 92 3.31 -0.49 -12.04
C GLU A 92 4.67 -1.06 -12.46
N GLU A 93 4.70 -1.69 -13.63
CA GLU A 93 5.94 -2.22 -14.18
C GLU A 93 6.88 -1.05 -14.47
N GLY A 94 8.12 -1.19 -14.01
CA GLY A 94 9.10 -0.14 -14.17
C GLY A 94 10.33 -0.40 -13.31
N VAL A 95 11.49 -0.34 -13.94
CA VAL A 95 12.75 -0.34 -13.22
C VAL A 95 13.20 1.10 -13.01
N LYS A 96 13.57 1.43 -11.77
CA LYS A 96 14.18 2.72 -11.48
C LYS A 96 15.57 2.76 -12.10
N PHE A 97 15.74 3.61 -13.09
CA PHE A 97 17.04 3.94 -13.65
C PHE A 97 17.62 5.17 -12.98
N TYR A 98 18.94 5.18 -12.80
CA TYR A 98 19.72 6.32 -12.37
C TYR A 98 20.85 6.58 -13.35
N LEU A 99 21.20 7.85 -13.53
CA LEU A 99 22.23 8.25 -14.47
C LEU A 99 23.61 7.86 -13.93
N GLY A 100 24.31 6.96 -14.63
CA GLY A 100 25.69 6.59 -14.30
C GLY A 100 26.70 7.57 -14.91
N ASN A 101 26.47 7.95 -16.18
CA ASN A 101 27.20 9.00 -16.88
C ASN A 101 26.34 9.55 -18.03
N GLU A 102 26.88 10.46 -18.86
CA GLU A 102 26.16 11.10 -19.96
C GLU A 102 25.50 10.15 -20.97
N LYS A 103 25.95 8.88 -21.05
CA LYS A 103 25.47 7.90 -22.03
C LYS A 103 25.00 6.58 -21.42
N VAL A 104 25.08 6.43 -20.10
CA VAL A 104 24.81 5.16 -19.41
C VAL A 104 23.82 5.38 -18.28
N TRP A 105 22.73 4.62 -18.32
CA TRP A 105 21.77 4.48 -17.24
C TRP A 105 22.02 3.16 -16.51
N LEU A 106 21.94 3.19 -15.18
CA LEU A 106 22.14 2.06 -14.29
C LEU A 106 20.85 1.75 -13.57
N ALA A 107 20.70 0.49 -13.17
CA ALA A 107 19.63 -0.01 -12.33
C ALA A 107 20.19 -1.14 -11.47
N ASP A 108 19.70 -1.28 -10.24
CA ASP A 108 20.19 -2.30 -9.31
C ASP A 108 19.82 -3.72 -9.77
N GLU A 109 18.66 -3.88 -10.41
CA GLU A 109 18.15 -5.15 -10.93
C GLU A 109 17.21 -4.90 -12.11
N ILE A 110 17.41 -5.62 -13.23
CA ILE A 110 16.48 -5.67 -14.36
C ILE A 110 15.90 -7.10 -14.43
N PRO A 111 14.58 -7.29 -14.29
CA PRO A 111 13.98 -8.60 -14.50
C PRO A 111 14.25 -9.12 -15.92
N SER A 112 14.53 -10.42 -16.05
CA SER A 112 14.95 -11.01 -17.33
C SER A 112 13.89 -10.91 -18.43
N GLU A 113 12.60 -10.79 -18.07
CA GLU A 113 11.52 -10.52 -19.02
C GLU A 113 11.69 -9.21 -19.82
N PHE A 114 12.48 -8.26 -19.29
CA PHE A 114 12.79 -6.99 -19.97
C PHE A 114 14.15 -6.99 -20.70
N ILE A 115 14.88 -8.12 -20.73
CA ILE A 115 16.20 -8.22 -21.36
C ILE A 115 16.14 -9.15 -22.57
N ALA A 116 16.48 -8.64 -23.76
CA ALA A 116 16.70 -9.45 -24.96
C ALA A 116 18.18 -9.41 -25.35
N ILE A 117 18.81 -10.59 -25.46
CA ILE A 117 20.17 -10.70 -25.99
C ILE A 117 20.08 -10.87 -27.50
N ASN A 118 20.31 -9.80 -28.24
CA ASN A 118 20.53 -9.89 -29.67
C ASN A 118 21.94 -10.43 -29.89
N LYS A 119 22.05 -11.68 -30.33
CA LYS A 119 23.30 -12.22 -30.86
C LYS A 119 23.45 -11.69 -32.28
N ASN A 120 24.43 -10.82 -32.49
CA ASN A 120 24.91 -10.47 -33.83
C ASN A 120 25.60 -11.66 -34.49
#